data_AF-A0A2W4M1F0-F1
#
_entry.id   AF-A0A2W4M1F0-F1
#
_cell.length_a   1.000
_cell.length_b   1.000
_cell.length_c   1.000
_cell.angle_alpha   90.00
_cell.angle_beta   90.00
_cell.angle_gamma   90.00
#
_symmetry.space_group_name_H-M   'P 1'
#
loop_
_entity.id
_entity.type
_entity.pdbx_description
1 polymer ?
#
loop_
_entity_poly.entity_id
_entity_poly.type
_entity_poly.pdbx_seq_one_letter_code
_entity_poly.pdbx_strand_id
1 'polypeptide(L)'
;MTLAPGGAPMRGWRMLKLGELVGPLEVVRNGGRRLHAVQAVEHRGPGGALRIDTLDAPLVAPGEPSLLNFTNRQPPMRGGMHFNLYNNVWGTNFPMWYEDDARFRFQVSF
;
A
#
# COMPACT_ATOMS: atom_id res chain seq x y z
N MET A 1 3.67 -3.36 -7.33
CA MET A 1 4.93 -3.63 -6.60
C MET A 1 4.59 -4.13 -5.21
N THR A 2 5.27 -5.19 -4.74
CA THR A 2 5.07 -5.73 -3.39
C THR A 2 6.35 -5.55 -2.59
N LEU A 3 6.21 -5.14 -1.33
CA LEU A 3 7.31 -5.13 -0.38
C LEU A 3 6.91 -5.82 0.91
N ALA A 4 7.50 -6.98 1.15
CA ALA A 4 7.40 -7.74 2.40
C ALA A 4 8.81 -7.88 2.97
N PRO A 5 9.13 -7.27 4.13
CA PRO A 5 10.43 -7.46 4.72
C PRO A 5 10.50 -8.89 5.28
N GLY A 6 11.55 -9.63 4.94
CA GLY A 6 11.75 -10.98 5.45
C GLY A 6 11.74 -10.98 6.98
N GLY A 7 10.71 -11.58 7.59
CA GLY A 7 10.57 -11.66 9.05
C GLY A 7 10.13 -10.38 9.78
N ALA A 8 9.67 -9.34 9.08
CA ALA A 8 9.23 -8.11 9.73
C ALA A 8 8.04 -8.32 10.70
N PRO A 9 8.07 -7.66 11.88
CA PRO A 9 6.95 -7.70 12.80
C PRO A 9 5.70 -7.07 12.18
N MET A 10 4.55 -7.74 12.34
CA MET A 10 3.24 -7.34 11.77
C MET A 10 2.79 -5.90 12.11
N ARG A 11 3.36 -5.31 13.17
CA ARG A 11 2.98 -3.98 13.71
C ARG A 11 3.96 -2.86 13.37
N GLY A 12 5.06 -3.14 12.67
CA GLY A 12 6.06 -2.11 12.35
C GLY A 12 5.60 -1.11 11.29
N TRP A 13 4.55 -1.44 10.55
CA TRP A 13 4.06 -0.68 9.41
C TRP A 13 3.21 0.54 9.76
N ARG A 14 3.50 1.67 9.12
CA ARG A 14 2.75 2.93 9.14
C ARG A 14 2.56 3.46 7.72
N MET A 15 1.53 4.26 7.52
CA MET A 15 1.19 4.90 6.25
C MET A 15 1.08 6.40 6.46
N LEU A 16 1.82 7.20 5.69
CA LEU A 16 1.67 8.66 5.70
C LEU A 16 0.46 9.03 4.85
N LYS A 17 -0.60 9.52 5.48
CA LYS A 17 -1.87 9.88 4.85
C LYS A 17 -2.28 11.26 5.31
N LEU A 18 -2.35 12.19 4.35
CA LEU A 18 -2.74 13.59 4.59
C LEU A 18 -1.88 14.27 5.68
N GLY A 19 -0.58 13.95 5.73
CA GLY A 19 0.36 14.50 6.71
C GLY A 19 0.42 13.75 8.05
N GLU A 20 -0.41 12.73 8.27
CA GLU A 20 -0.40 11.93 9.49
C GLU A 20 0.04 10.48 9.25
N LEU A 21 0.75 9.89 10.22
CA LEU A 21 1.13 8.49 10.19
C LEU A 21 0.03 7.63 10.83
N VAL A 22 -0.56 6.74 10.02
CA VAL A 22 -1.63 5.84 10.44
C VAL A 22 -1.19 4.38 10.31
N GLY A 23 -1.36 3.57 11.35
CA GLY A 23 -1.15 2.13 11.25
C GLY A 23 -2.27 1.43 10.46
N PRO A 24 -1.95 0.47 9.57
CA PRO A 24 -2.96 -0.32 8.86
C PRO A 24 -3.97 -1.02 9.78
N LEU A 25 -3.53 -1.40 10.98
CA LEU A 25 -4.33 -2.07 12.00
C LEU A 25 -5.13 -1.11 12.90
N GLU A 26 -4.88 0.20 12.81
CA GLU A 26 -5.56 1.25 13.59
C GLU A 26 -6.78 1.81 12.85
N VAL A 27 -6.94 1.48 11.56
CA VAL A 27 -8.10 1.88 10.77
C VAL A 27 -9.37 1.27 11.37
N VAL A 28 -10.29 2.14 11.78
CA VAL A 28 -11.54 1.77 12.41
C VAL A 28 -12.42 0.91 11.49
N ARG A 29 -13.39 0.21 12.08
CA ARG A 29 -14.42 -0.49 11.31
C ARG A 29 -15.14 0.52 10.41
N ASN A 30 -15.43 0.14 9.17
CA ASN A 30 -15.99 0.97 8.11
C ASN A 30 -15.11 2.14 7.64
N GLY A 31 -13.84 2.24 8.07
CA GLY A 31 -12.90 3.28 7.64
C GLY A 31 -12.10 2.97 6.37
N GLY A 32 -12.44 1.90 5.64
CA GLY A 32 -11.68 1.44 4.47
C GLY A 32 -10.35 0.79 4.84
N ARG A 33 -10.36 -0.47 5.28
CA ARG A 33 -9.17 -1.16 5.82
C ARG A 33 -8.18 -1.68 4.77
N ARG A 34 -8.61 -1.80 3.51
CA ARG A 34 -7.98 -2.67 2.52
C ARG A 34 -7.20 -1.94 1.43
N LEU A 35 -7.48 -0.66 1.21
CA LEU A 35 -6.83 0.15 0.18
C LEU A 35 -6.75 1.61 0.64
N HIS A 36 -5.56 2.20 0.56
CA HIS A 36 -5.29 3.55 1.06
C HIS A 36 -4.59 4.36 -0.02
N ALA A 37 -5.00 5.62 -0.18
CA ALA A 37 -4.18 6.63 -0.84
C ALA A 37 -3.19 7.20 0.18
N VAL A 38 -1.89 7.06 -0.08
CA VAL A 38 -0.81 7.43 0.84
C VAL A 38 0.31 8.16 0.12
N GLN A 39 1.04 8.99 0.85
CA GLN A 39 2.25 9.66 0.37
C GLN A 39 3.48 8.75 0.52
N ALA A 40 3.50 7.95 1.59
CA ALA A 40 4.58 7.04 1.90
C ALA A 40 4.12 5.88 2.80
N VAL A 41 4.94 4.85 2.88
CA VAL A 41 4.85 3.80 3.91
C VAL A 41 6.16 3.73 4.69
N GLU A 42 6.06 3.51 6.00
CA GLU A 42 7.21 3.31 6.88
C GLU A 42 7.10 1.97 7.57
N HIS A 43 8.23 1.30 7.77
CA HIS A 43 8.35 0.15 8.63
C HIS A 43 9.45 0.41 9.67
N ARG A 44 9.14 0.19 10.94
CA ARG A 44 10.13 0.18 12.03
C ARG A 44 10.10 -1.16 12.73
N GLY A 45 11.24 -1.83 12.83
CA GLY A 45 11.37 -3.10 13.54
C GLY A 45 12.79 -3.32 14.08
N PRO A 46 13.05 -4.48 14.70
CA PRO A 46 14.37 -4.79 15.29
C PRO A 46 15.53 -4.73 14.29
N GLY A 47 15.26 -4.95 13.00
CA GLY A 47 16.26 -4.88 11.92
C GLY A 47 16.48 -3.49 11.33
N GLY A 48 15.88 -2.43 11.91
CA GLY A 48 16.02 -1.05 11.45
C GLY A 48 14.72 -0.41 10.98
N ALA A 49 14.86 0.75 10.36
CA ALA A 49 13.76 1.48 9.74
C ALA A 49 13.85 1.36 8.21
N LEU A 50 12.70 1.54 7.57
CA LEU A 50 12.56 1.63 6.13
C LEU A 50 11.44 2.63 5.85
N ARG A 51 11.67 3.56 4.94
CA ARG A 51 10.63 4.42 4.39
C ARG A 51 10.64 4.33 2.88
N ILE A 52 9.43 4.28 2.31
CA ILE A 52 9.19 4.32 0.88
C ILE A 52 8.20 5.42 0.56
N ASP A 53 8.67 6.46 -0.11
CA ASP A 53 7.83 7.51 -0.68
C ASP A 53 7.36 7.06 -2.07
N THR A 54 6.04 7.08 -2.29
CA THR A 54 5.42 6.70 -3.56
C THR A 54 5.01 7.94 -4.34
N LEU A 55 5.87 8.36 -5.26
CA LEU A 55 5.70 9.65 -5.94
C LEU A 55 4.58 9.62 -6.98
N ASP A 56 4.38 8.45 -7.59
CA ASP A 56 3.49 8.28 -8.74
C ASP A 56 2.38 7.22 -8.54
N ALA A 57 2.42 6.43 -7.45
CA ALA A 57 1.49 5.31 -7.20
C ALA A 57 0.87 5.36 -5.79
N PRO A 58 -0.10 6.25 -5.54
CA PRO A 58 -0.59 6.52 -4.18
C PRO A 58 -1.41 5.38 -3.57
N LEU A 59 -1.98 4.49 -4.40
CA LEU A 59 -2.86 3.42 -3.93
C LEU A 59 -2.07 2.21 -3.41
N VAL A 60 -2.19 1.96 -2.11
CA VAL A 60 -1.48 0.89 -1.40
C VAL A 60 -2.45 0.01 -0.63
N ALA A 61 -2.32 -1.31 -0.82
CA ALA A 61 -3.05 -2.33 -0.09
C ALA A 61 -2.11 -3.02 0.93
N PRO A 62 -2.39 -2.91 2.24
CA PRO A 62 -1.62 -3.62 3.26
C PRO A 62 -1.96 -5.12 3.28
N GLY A 63 -0.95 -5.94 3.49
CA GLY A 63 -1.03 -7.39 3.64
C GLY A 63 -1.16 -8.15 2.31
N GLU A 64 -2.12 -7.79 1.47
CA GLU A 64 -2.37 -8.47 0.20
C GLU A 64 -2.97 -7.50 -0.84
N PRO A 65 -2.80 -7.75 -2.15
CA PRO A 65 -3.52 -6.99 -3.18
C PRO A 65 -5.03 -7.03 -2.91
N SER A 66 -5.67 -5.87 -2.85
CA SER A 66 -7.06 -5.75 -2.37
C SER A 66 -7.88 -4.67 -3.08
N LEU A 67 -7.61 -4.47 -4.38
CA LEU A 67 -8.44 -3.59 -5.21
C LEU A 67 -9.91 -4.05 -5.17
N LEU A 68 -10.83 -3.11 -4.96
CA LEU A 68 -12.28 -3.37 -4.80
C LEU A 68 -12.65 -4.35 -3.64
N ASN A 69 -11.80 -4.48 -2.62
CA ASN A 69 -12.12 -5.26 -1.42
C ASN A 69 -12.64 -4.35 -0.29
N PHE A 70 -13.96 -4.38 -0.04
CA PHE A 70 -14.61 -3.52 0.95
C PHE A 70 -14.90 -4.21 2.29
N THR A 71 -14.24 -5.33 2.57
CA THR A 71 -14.46 -6.06 3.82
C THR A 71 -13.93 -5.31 5.05
N ASN A 72 -14.53 -5.59 6.21
CA ASN A 72 -14.08 -5.05 7.49
C ASN A 72 -12.98 -5.87 8.17
N ARG A 73 -12.46 -6.91 7.51
CA ARG A 73 -11.38 -7.74 8.07
C ARG A 73 -10.09 -6.93 8.11
N GLN A 74 -9.28 -7.14 9.15
CA GLN A 74 -7.96 -6.54 9.22
C GLN A 74 -7.05 -7.13 8.13
N PRO A 75 -6.13 -6.35 7.55
CA PRO A 75 -5.19 -6.86 6.55
C PRO A 75 -4.22 -7.89 7.15
N PRO A 76 -3.88 -8.98 6.43
CA PRO A 76 -2.90 -9.96 6.87
C PRO A 76 -1.48 -9.40 6.71
N MET A 77 -1.01 -8.63 7.69
CA MET A 77 0.22 -7.82 7.59
C MET A 77 1.52 -8.59 7.29
N ARG A 78 1.53 -9.92 7.37
CA ARG A 78 2.67 -10.76 6.96
C ARG A 78 3.04 -10.58 5.48
N GLY A 79 2.08 -10.20 4.63
CA GLY A 79 2.36 -9.97 3.21
C GLY A 79 2.82 -8.55 2.85
N GLY A 80 3.09 -7.69 3.84
CA GLY A 80 3.75 -6.39 3.59
C GLY A 80 2.84 -5.33 2.96
N MET A 81 3.37 -4.56 2.00
CA MET A 81 2.67 -3.47 1.32
C MET A 81 2.62 -3.69 -0.20
N HIS A 82 1.45 -3.49 -0.80
CA HIS A 82 1.20 -3.72 -2.23
C HIS A 82 0.74 -2.45 -2.93
N PHE A 83 1.59 -1.87 -3.76
CA PHE A 83 1.31 -0.68 -4.55
C PHE A 83 0.58 -1.06 -5.83
N ASN A 84 -0.57 -0.45 -6.07
CA ASN A 84 -1.29 -0.55 -7.33
C ASN A 84 -0.62 0.36 -8.38
N LEU A 85 0.19 -0.25 -9.24
CA LEU A 85 0.83 0.45 -10.37
C LEU A 85 -0.11 0.56 -11.56
N TYR A 86 -0.89 -0.49 -11.78
CA TYR A 86 -1.86 -0.59 -12.86
C TYR A 86 -3.03 -1.46 -12.42
N ASN A 87 -4.23 -1.14 -12.91
CA ASN A 87 -5.39 -2.00 -12.84
C ASN A 87 -6.31 -1.73 -14.04
N ASN A 88 -7.00 -2.75 -14.49
CA ASN A 88 -7.93 -2.70 -15.62
C ASN A 88 -9.35 -3.11 -15.20
N VAL A 89 -9.73 -2.80 -13.95
CA VAL A 89 -10.97 -3.33 -13.35
C VAL A 89 -12.23 -2.63 -13.89
N TRP A 90 -12.08 -1.50 -14.57
CA TRP A 90 -13.17 -0.72 -15.14
C TRP A 90 -13.31 -1.02 -16.64
N GLY A 91 -14.30 -1.84 -16.98
CA GLY A 91 -14.55 -2.30 -18.37
C GLY A 91 -15.46 -1.40 -19.21
N THR A 92 -15.92 -0.27 -18.66
CA THR A 92 -16.84 0.64 -19.35
C THR A 92 -16.25 2.06 -19.37
N ASN A 93 -15.99 2.58 -20.58
CA ASN A 93 -15.55 3.94 -20.91
C ASN A 93 -14.04 4.24 -21.07
N PHE A 94 -13.12 3.28 -20.94
CA PHE A 94 -11.69 3.47 -21.26
C PHE A 94 -11.09 2.19 -21.86
N PRO A 95 -9.99 2.28 -22.66
CA PRO A 95 -9.26 1.10 -23.09
C PRO A 95 -8.88 0.25 -21.87
N MET A 96 -9.30 -1.02 -21.84
CA MET A 96 -8.91 -1.98 -20.78
C MET A 96 -7.42 -2.34 -20.81
N TRP A 97 -6.71 -1.82 -21.80
CA TRP A 97 -5.35 -2.18 -22.15
C TRP A 97 -4.56 -0.91 -22.38
N TYR A 98 -3.35 -0.88 -21.82
CA TYR A 98 -2.38 0.20 -21.95
C TYR A 98 -1.15 -0.39 -22.63
N GLU A 99 -0.88 0.02 -23.87
CA GLU A 99 0.18 -0.54 -24.73
C GLU A 99 1.52 0.17 -24.59
N ASP A 100 1.51 1.34 -23.95
CA ASP A 100 2.69 2.17 -23.80
C ASP A 100 3.48 1.83 -22.53
N ASP A 101 4.69 2.39 -22.45
CA ASP A 101 5.53 2.30 -21.27
C ASP A 101 4.99 3.18 -20.13
N ALA A 102 4.99 2.64 -18.91
CA ALA A 102 4.68 3.39 -17.70
C ALA A 102 5.91 3.52 -16.78
N ARG A 103 6.07 4.68 -16.15
CA ARG A 103 7.12 4.94 -15.16
C ARG A 103 6.51 5.27 -13.81
N PHE A 104 6.93 4.54 -12.78
CA PHE A 104 6.58 4.80 -11.38
C PHE A 104 7.84 4.99 -10.55
N ARG A 105 7.96 6.13 -9.88
CA ARG A 105 9.13 6.49 -9.07
C ARG A 105 8.84 6.27 -7.59
N PHE A 106 9.84 5.71 -6.92
CA PHE A 106 9.87 5.50 -5.49
C PHE A 106 11.18 6.04 -4.93
N GLN A 107 11.13 6.66 -3.76
CA GLN A 107 12.34 6.96 -2.99
C GLN A 107 12.37 6.02 -1.78
N VAL A 108 13.55 5.46 -1.51
CA VAL A 108 13.74 4.49 -0.44
C VAL A 108 14.84 4.99 0.51
N SER A 109 14.55 4.99 1.81
CA SER A 109 15.50 5.38 2.86
C SER A 109 15.44 4.41 4.05
N PHE A 110 16.54 4.31 4.80
CA PHE A 110 16.77 3.33 5.87
C PHE A 110 17.16 4.03 7.17
#